data_AF-A0A1V5AQP8-F1
#
_entry.id   AF-A0A1V5AQP8-F1
#
_cell.length_a   1.000
_cell.length_b   1.000
_cell.length_c   1.000
_cell.angle_alpha   90.00
_cell.angle_beta   90.00
_cell.angle_gamma   90.00
#
_symmetry.space_group_name_H-M   'P 1'
#
loop_
_entity.id
_entity.type
_entity.pdbx_description
1 polymer ?
#
loop_
_entity_poly.entity_id
_entity_poly.type
_entity_poly.pdbx_seq_one_letter_code
_entity_poly.pdbx_strand_id
1 'polypeptide(L)'
;MKLKKEEFLKLIEDCKVSSMTFDQRLLDTAAAMFEKWGLQAHDTWAETDKEHLFTSYGMVEKSDDSDALKGEKKALRCIASKIMKTQINKEDAVGIMKNLNSINKPGFRWLQ
;
A
#
# COMPACT_ATOMS: atom_id res chain seq x y z
N MET A 1 -7.13 -2.85 16.50
CA MET A 1 -7.51 -1.43 16.66
C MET A 1 -7.73 -0.87 15.26
N LYS A 2 -8.83 -0.16 14.98
CA LYS A 2 -9.09 0.39 13.63
C LYS A 2 -8.33 1.70 13.45
N LEU A 3 -7.47 1.77 12.43
CA LEU A 3 -6.79 3.01 12.03
C LEU A 3 -7.84 3.99 11.51
N LYS A 4 -7.86 5.23 12.00
CA LYS A 4 -8.80 6.24 11.50
C LYS A 4 -8.32 6.79 10.15
N LYS A 5 -9.26 7.24 9.31
CA LYS A 5 -8.94 7.88 8.01
C LYS A 5 -7.93 9.01 8.14
N GLU A 6 -8.12 9.92 9.09
CA GLU A 6 -7.23 11.08 9.27
C GLU A 6 -5.82 10.66 9.71
N GLU A 7 -5.72 9.63 10.54
CA GLU A 7 -4.44 9.06 10.98
C GLU A 7 -3.72 8.41 9.80
N PHE A 8 -4.45 7.69 8.95
CA PHE A 8 -3.90 7.13 7.72
C PHE A 8 -3.43 8.22 6.75
N LEU A 9 -4.22 9.27 6.52
CA LEU A 9 -3.84 10.36 5.61
C LEU A 9 -2.58 11.08 6.08
N LYS A 10 -2.45 11.34 7.39
CA LYS A 10 -1.20 11.87 7.99
C LYS A 10 -0.03 10.91 7.82
N LEU A 11 -0.28 9.61 8.00
CA LEU A 11 0.74 8.56 7.89
C LEU A 11 1.36 8.50 6.48
N ILE A 12 0.59 8.80 5.43
CA ILE A 12 1.03 8.71 4.03
C ILE A 12 1.31 10.07 3.37
N GLU A 13 1.27 11.17 4.13
CA GLU A 13 1.47 12.52 3.62
C GLU A 13 2.84 12.67 2.92
N ASP A 14 3.88 12.03 3.46
CA ASP A 14 5.24 12.02 2.91
C ASP A 14 5.41 11.15 1.65
N CYS A 15 4.43 10.29 1.34
CA CYS A 15 4.43 9.44 0.16
C CYS A 15 4.01 10.18 -1.14
N LYS A 16 3.73 11.49 -1.07
CA LYS A 16 3.44 12.38 -2.22
C LYS A 16 2.29 11.90 -3.11
N VAL A 17 1.23 11.41 -2.47
CA VAL A 17 0.07 10.76 -3.09
C VAL A 17 -0.96 11.76 -3.64
N SER A 18 -0.86 13.03 -3.25
CA SER A 18 -1.94 14.03 -3.35
C SER A 18 -2.40 14.41 -4.76
N SER A 19 -1.67 14.01 -5.81
CA SER A 19 -2.04 14.24 -7.22
C SER A 19 -2.03 12.96 -8.08
N MET A 20 -1.76 11.79 -7.50
CA MET A 20 -1.66 10.54 -8.24
C MET A 20 -3.00 9.80 -8.24
N THR A 21 -3.52 9.55 -9.44
CA THR A 21 -4.51 8.49 -9.66
C THR A 21 -3.72 7.24 -10.04
N PHE A 22 -3.75 6.23 -9.20
CA PHE A 22 -3.04 4.98 -9.43
C PHE A 22 -3.79 4.12 -10.44
N ASP A 23 -3.06 3.39 -11.26
CA ASP A 23 -3.62 2.29 -12.04
C ASP A 23 -4.31 1.28 -11.09
N GLN A 24 -5.57 0.94 -11.39
CA GLN A 24 -6.34 0.06 -10.51
C GLN A 24 -5.75 -1.34 -10.42
N ARG A 25 -5.14 -1.86 -11.49
CA ARG A 25 -4.47 -3.17 -11.44
C ARG A 25 -3.25 -3.13 -10.53
N LEU A 26 -2.55 -1.99 -10.49
CA LEU A 26 -1.44 -1.78 -9.56
C LEU A 26 -1.93 -1.74 -8.10
N LEU A 27 -3.07 -1.08 -7.83
CA LEU A 27 -3.72 -1.13 -6.51
C LEU A 27 -4.15 -2.54 -6.13
N ASP A 28 -4.77 -3.28 -7.06
CA ASP A 28 -5.23 -4.66 -6.82
C ASP A 28 -4.04 -5.60 -6.56
N THR A 29 -2.94 -5.41 -7.28
CA THR A 29 -1.70 -6.17 -7.08
C THR A 29 -1.07 -5.84 -5.72
N ALA A 30 -1.02 -4.55 -5.35
CA ALA A 30 -0.55 -4.12 -4.04
C ALA A 30 -1.46 -4.61 -2.90
N ALA A 31 -2.76 -4.76 -3.15
CA ALA A 31 -3.69 -5.33 -2.19
C ALA A 31 -3.47 -6.84 -2.02
N ALA A 32 -3.27 -7.58 -3.11
CA ALA A 32 -2.96 -9.02 -3.06
C ALA A 32 -1.66 -9.31 -2.28
N MET A 33 -0.68 -8.41 -2.34
CA MET A 33 0.52 -8.48 -1.52
C MET A 33 0.19 -8.52 -0.01
N PHE A 34 -0.78 -7.73 0.45
CA PHE A 34 -1.20 -7.73 1.86
C PHE A 34 -1.90 -9.00 2.30
N GLU A 35 -2.46 -9.79 1.37
CA GLU A 35 -3.01 -11.11 1.71
C GLU A 35 -1.92 -12.13 2.06
N LYS A 36 -0.69 -11.91 1.56
CA LYS A 36 0.49 -12.71 1.90
C LYS A 36 1.31 -12.14 3.05
N TRP A 37 1.21 -10.82 3.25
CA TRP A 37 1.80 -10.15 4.41
C TRP A 37 1.22 -10.71 5.72
N GLY A 38 2.09 -11.08 6.65
CA GLY A 38 1.69 -11.65 7.95
C GLY A 38 1.53 -13.17 7.98
N LEU A 39 1.54 -13.88 6.85
CA LEU A 39 1.60 -15.35 6.82
C LEU A 39 3.01 -15.91 7.08
N GLN A 40 4.05 -15.08 6.96
CA GLN A 40 5.45 -15.45 7.21
C GLN A 40 6.08 -14.73 8.42
N ALA A 41 5.33 -13.86 9.09
CA ALA A 41 5.87 -12.95 10.12
C ALA A 41 5.97 -13.57 11.52
N HIS A 42 6.34 -14.85 11.62
CA HIS A 42 6.56 -15.48 12.92
C HIS A 42 7.97 -15.25 13.49
N ASP A 43 8.99 -14.97 12.69
CA ASP A 43 10.35 -14.79 13.21
C ASP A 43 11.19 -13.82 12.36
N THR A 44 11.80 -12.83 13.03
CA THR A 44 13.07 -12.10 12.74
C THR A 44 13.44 -11.59 11.32
N TRP A 45 12.66 -11.83 10.26
CA TRP A 45 13.01 -11.54 8.85
C TRP A 45 12.09 -10.51 8.16
N ALA A 46 11.36 -9.71 8.95
CA ALA A 46 10.30 -8.82 8.45
C ALA A 46 10.77 -7.80 7.37
N GLU A 47 12.03 -7.36 7.39
CA GLU A 47 12.55 -6.46 6.35
C GLU A 47 12.87 -7.18 5.02
N THR A 48 13.34 -8.43 5.10
CA THR A 48 13.64 -9.26 3.92
C THR A 48 12.36 -9.74 3.24
N ASP A 49 11.33 -10.06 4.03
CA ASP A 49 9.99 -10.39 3.52
C ASP A 49 9.39 -9.21 2.76
N LYS A 50 9.56 -7.97 3.26
CA LYS A 50 9.02 -6.77 2.60
C LYS A 50 9.59 -6.55 1.20
N GLU A 51 10.90 -6.59 1.03
CA GLU A 51 11.52 -6.38 -0.30
C GLU A 51 11.25 -7.56 -1.25
N HIS A 52 11.14 -8.78 -0.71
CA HIS A 52 10.70 -9.94 -1.48
C HIS A 52 9.26 -9.78 -1.96
N LEU A 53 8.34 -9.33 -1.09
CA LEU A 53 6.95 -9.04 -1.44
C LEU A 53 6.87 -7.94 -2.51
N PHE A 54 7.61 -6.85 -2.37
CA PHE A 54 7.62 -5.80 -3.40
C PHE A 54 8.11 -6.32 -4.75
N THR A 55 9.11 -7.19 -4.75
CA THR A 55 9.65 -7.79 -5.98
C THR A 55 8.63 -8.74 -6.61
N SER A 56 8.09 -9.68 -5.82
CA SER A 56 7.13 -10.69 -6.27
C SER A 56 5.81 -10.10 -6.78
N TYR A 57 5.38 -8.97 -6.22
CA TYR A 57 4.17 -8.26 -6.62
C TYR A 57 4.45 -7.11 -7.60
N GLY A 58 5.65 -7.02 -8.17
CA GLY A 58 5.94 -6.05 -9.24
C GLY A 58 5.90 -4.59 -8.80
N MET A 59 6.06 -4.32 -7.51
CA MET A 59 6.11 -2.97 -6.93
C MET A 59 7.49 -2.33 -7.07
N VAL A 60 8.50 -3.10 -7.50
CA VAL A 60 9.84 -2.59 -7.82
C VAL A 60 9.84 -1.94 -9.20
N GLU A 61 10.47 -0.77 -9.29
CA GLU A 61 10.69 -0.04 -10.53
C GLU A 61 11.55 -0.89 -11.48
N LYS A 62 11.14 -0.97 -12.75
CA LYS A 62 11.90 -1.59 -13.82
C LYS A 62 12.40 -0.52 -14.78
N SER A 63 13.47 -0.83 -15.51
CA SER A 63 14.07 0.11 -16.46
C SER A 63 13.12 0.48 -17.60
N ASP A 64 12.23 -0.44 -17.99
CA ASP A 64 11.22 -0.31 -19.04
C ASP A 64 9.89 0.31 -18.55
N ASP A 65 9.73 0.57 -17.25
CA ASP A 65 8.55 1.29 -16.75
C ASP A 65 8.56 2.76 -17.22
N SER A 66 7.38 3.28 -17.54
CA SER A 66 7.19 4.71 -17.78
C SER A 66 7.45 5.51 -16.49
N ASP A 67 7.81 6.79 -16.62
CA ASP A 67 8.05 7.66 -15.46
C ASP A 67 6.82 7.78 -14.54
N ALA A 68 5.62 7.73 -15.13
CA ALA A 68 4.36 7.68 -14.39
C ALA A 68 4.26 6.40 -13.54
N LEU A 69 4.50 5.23 -14.15
CA LEU A 69 4.43 3.95 -13.45
C LEU A 69 5.51 3.82 -12.37
N LYS A 70 6.72 4.34 -12.61
CA LYS A 70 7.78 4.42 -11.59
C LYS A 70 7.33 5.26 -10.40
N GLY A 71 6.72 6.41 -10.66
CA GLY A 71 6.14 7.28 -9.64
C GLY A 71 5.07 6.59 -8.80
N GLU A 72 4.14 5.90 -9.46
CA GLU A 72 3.08 5.13 -8.78
C GLU A 72 3.65 4.01 -7.90
N LYS A 73 4.57 3.20 -8.44
CA LYS A 73 5.25 2.12 -7.69
C LYS A 73 5.98 2.65 -6.47
N LYS A 74 6.69 3.78 -6.60
CA LYS A 74 7.40 4.42 -5.49
C LYS A 74 6.46 4.89 -4.39
N ALA A 75 5.35 5.54 -4.75
CA ALA A 75 4.33 5.97 -3.81
C ALA A 75 3.67 4.76 -3.11
N LEU A 76 3.34 3.71 -3.84
CA LEU A 76 2.74 2.49 -3.26
C LEU A 76 3.69 1.76 -2.32
N ARG A 77 4.99 1.66 -2.65
CA ARG A 77 5.99 1.10 -1.75
C ARG A 77 6.11 1.90 -0.45
N CYS A 78 6.03 3.22 -0.54
CA CYS A 78 6.01 4.10 0.64
C CYS A 78 4.77 3.82 1.51
N ILE A 79 3.58 3.88 0.91
CA ILE A 79 2.30 3.64 1.60
C ILE A 79 2.29 2.24 2.23
N ALA A 80 2.67 1.23 1.46
CA ALA A 80 2.69 -0.14 1.94
C ALA A 80 3.66 -0.32 3.10
N SER A 81 4.87 0.26 3.00
CA SER A 81 5.84 0.25 4.10
C SER A 81 5.30 0.92 5.37
N LYS A 82 4.51 1.99 5.23
CA LYS A 82 3.88 2.67 6.36
C LYS A 82 2.78 1.80 6.97
N ILE A 83 1.89 1.24 6.15
CA ILE A 83 0.83 0.32 6.60
C ILE A 83 1.44 -0.89 7.33
N MET A 84 2.49 -1.49 6.78
CA MET A 84 3.15 -2.65 7.38
C MET A 84 3.80 -2.35 8.74
N LYS A 85 4.09 -1.08 9.04
CA LYS A 85 4.57 -0.63 10.35
C LYS A 85 3.45 -0.32 11.34
N THR A 86 2.19 -0.33 10.90
CA THR A 86 1.02 -0.17 11.77
C THR A 86 0.51 -1.51 12.29
N GLN A 87 -0.30 -1.48 13.35
CA GLN A 87 -0.95 -2.67 13.92
C GLN A 87 -2.35 -2.94 13.32
N ILE A 88 -2.60 -2.57 12.06
CA ILE A 88 -3.87 -2.88 11.41
C ILE A 88 -3.91 -4.34 10.96
N ASN A 89 -5.11 -4.90 10.86
CA ASN A 89 -5.28 -6.27 10.33
C ASN A 89 -5.10 -6.28 8.81
N LYS A 90 -4.97 -7.48 8.23
CA LYS A 90 -4.75 -7.61 6.78
C LYS A 90 -5.97 -7.14 5.98
N GLU A 91 -7.19 -7.36 6.48
CA GLU A 91 -8.43 -7.01 5.78
C GLU A 91 -8.53 -5.49 5.58
N ASP A 92 -8.19 -4.73 6.60
CA ASP A 92 -8.09 -3.28 6.61
C ASP A 92 -7.00 -2.81 5.64
N ALA A 93 -5.81 -3.44 5.67
CA ALA A 93 -4.72 -3.12 4.75
C ALA A 93 -5.10 -3.34 3.27
N VAL A 94 -5.73 -4.49 2.97
CA VAL A 94 -6.26 -4.82 1.64
C VAL A 94 -7.33 -3.81 1.22
N GLY A 95 -8.25 -3.48 2.13
CA GLY A 95 -9.32 -2.51 1.91
C GLY A 95 -8.80 -1.11 1.60
N ILE A 96 -7.80 -0.63 2.36
CA ILE A 96 -7.13 0.65 2.11
C ILE A 96 -6.53 0.66 0.71
N MET A 97 -5.76 -0.37 0.37
CA MET A 97 -4.99 -0.39 -0.87
C MET A 97 -5.90 -0.43 -2.11
N LYS A 98 -6.95 -1.26 -2.10
CA LYS A 98 -7.93 -1.30 -3.22
C LYS A 98 -8.65 0.03 -3.43
N ASN A 99 -8.86 0.79 -2.35
CA ASN A 99 -9.68 2.00 -2.37
C ASN A 99 -8.86 3.29 -2.34
N LEU A 100 -7.53 3.22 -2.53
CA LEU A 100 -6.63 4.36 -2.38
C LEU A 100 -7.04 5.57 -3.24
N ASN A 101 -7.50 5.35 -4.47
CA ASN A 101 -8.01 6.40 -5.37
C ASN A 101 -9.30 7.08 -4.89
N SER A 102 -10.01 6.47 -3.94
CA SER A 102 -11.31 6.94 -3.45
C SER A 102 -11.27 7.44 -2.02
N ILE A 103 -10.17 7.25 -1.27
CA ILE A 103 -10.11 7.63 0.16
C ILE A 103 -10.39 9.11 0.40
N ASN A 104 -10.01 9.98 -0.53
CA ASN A 104 -10.23 11.43 -0.45
C ASN A 104 -11.52 11.89 -1.12
N LYS A 105 -12.27 11.00 -1.76
CA LYS A 105 -13.54 11.35 -2.42
C LYS A 105 -14.63 11.57 -1.36
N PRO A 106 -15.52 12.57 -1.56
CA PRO A 106 -16.71 12.73 -0.74
C PRO A 106 -17.56 11.45 -0.74
N GLY A 107 -18.09 11.07 0.43
CA GLY A 107 -18.96 9.89 0.57
C GLY A 107 -18.24 8.54 0.65
N PHE A 108 -16.90 8.49 0.55
CA PHE A 108 -16.15 7.27 0.80
C PHE A 108 -16.32 6.79 2.25
N ARG A 109 -16.78 5.55 2.42
CA ARG A 109 -16.89 4.91 3.72
C ARG A 109 -15.54 4.32 4.10
N TRP A 110 -14.93 4.89 5.13
CA TRP A 110 -13.71 4.33 5.72
C TRP A 110 -13.98 2.94 6.30
N LEU A 111 -12.97 2.07 6.22
CA LEU A 111 -12.91 0.67 6.67
C LEU A 111 -13.95 0.33 7.76
N GLN A 112 -14.84 -0.62 7.45
CA GLN A 112 -16.00 -0.98 8.28
C GLN A 112 -15.73 -2.06 9.31
#